data_AF-A0A0M4G4C8-F1
#
_entry.id   AF-A0A0M4G4C8-F1
#
_cell.length_a   1.000
_cell.length_b   1.000
_cell.length_c   1.000
_cell.angle_alpha   90.00
_cell.angle_beta   90.00
_cell.angle_gamma   90.00
#
_symmetry.space_group_name_H-M   'P 1'
#
loop_
_entity.id
_entity.type
_entity.pdbx_description
1 polymer ?
#
loop_
_entity_poly.entity_id
_entity_poly.type
_entity_poly.pdbx_seq_one_letter_code
_entity_poly.pdbx_strand_id
1 'polypeptide(L)' 'MVREIEIKLQRLLLNHKMTYQELSKLTGLSTRTISELVNNKQERISKEAICKIAEVFELEDIREIIDFKNESK' A
#
# COMPACT_ATOMS: atom_id res chain seq x y z
N MET A 1 -5.68 18.85 -15.72
CA MET A 1 -5.67 17.42 -15.37
C MET A 1 -5.42 17.30 -13.88
N VAL A 2 -6.36 16.77 -13.12
CA VAL A 2 -6.15 16.44 -11.71
C VAL A 2 -5.56 15.04 -11.68
N ARG A 3 -4.40 14.87 -11.04
CA ARG A 3 -3.80 13.55 -10.83
C ARG A 3 -4.15 13.08 -9.42
N GLU A 4 -4.63 11.85 -9.31
CA GLU A 4 -4.90 11.18 -8.04
C GLU A 4 -3.86 10.07 -7.84
N ILE A 5 -3.38 9.90 -6.62
CA ILE A 5 -2.46 8.83 -6.25
C ILE A 5 -3.28 7.60 -5.86
N GLU A 6 -2.90 6.43 -6.35
CA GLU A 6 -3.46 5.14 -5.99
C GLU A 6 -2.38 4.26 -5.33
N ILE A 7 -2.76 3.64 -4.22
CA ILE A 7 -1.99 2.64 -3.48
C ILE A 7 -2.50 1.25 -3.88
N LYS A 8 -1.61 0.41 -4.40
CA LYS A 8 -1.88 -0.94 -4.92
C LYS A 8 -1.81 -2.03 -3.84
N LEU A 9 -1.90 -1.65 -2.56
CA LEU A 9 -1.67 -2.56 -1.42
C LEU A 9 -2.67 -3.72 -1.36
N GLN A 10 -3.93 -3.50 -1.76
CA GLN A 10 -4.93 -4.58 -1.87
C GLN A 10 -4.44 -5.72 -2.77
N ARG A 11 -3.84 -5.37 -3.92
CA ARG A 11 -3.35 -6.34 -4.90
C ARG A 11 -2.12 -7.06 -4.38
N LEU A 12 -1.20 -6.35 -3.74
CA LEU A 12 -0.01 -6.94 -3.10
C LEU A 12 -0.40 -8.00 -2.06
N LEU A 13 -1.36 -7.69 -1.18
CA LEU A 13 -1.86 -8.62 -0.18
C LEU A 13 -2.50 -9.87 -0.80
N LEU A 14 -3.33 -9.70 -1.83
CA LEU A 14 -3.96 -10.83 -2.52
C LEU A 14 -2.94 -11.74 -3.21
N ASN A 15 -1.96 -11.15 -3.92
CA ASN A 15 -0.91 -11.90 -4.60
C ASN A 15 -0.08 -12.75 -3.63
N HIS A 16 0.17 -12.23 -2.43
CA HIS A 16 0.94 -12.91 -1.39
C HIS A 16 0.08 -13.72 -0.42
N LYS A 17 -1.24 -13.82 -0.65
CA LYS A 17 -2.22 -14.47 0.24
C LYS A 17 -2.09 -14.02 1.70
N MET A 18 -1.81 -12.74 1.91
CA MET A 18 -1.53 -12.15 3.20
C MET A 18 -2.74 -11.37 3.72
N THR A 19 -3.00 -11.49 5.01
CA THR A 19 -4.04 -10.76 5.75
C THR A 19 -3.52 -9.42 6.28
N TYR A 20 -4.43 -8.53 6.69
CA TYR A 20 -4.05 -7.25 7.27
C TYR A 20 -3.33 -7.43 8.61
N GLN A 21 -3.72 -8.44 9.37
CA GLN A 21 -3.12 -8.79 10.66
C GLN A 21 -1.66 -9.26 10.49
N GLU A 22 -1.40 -10.09 9.48
CA GLU A 22 -0.05 -10.55 9.16
C GLU A 22 0.83 -9.38 8.71
N LEU A 23 0.34 -8.54 7.80
CA LEU A 23 1.08 -7.35 7.37
C LEU A 23 1.33 -6.38 8.53
N SER A 24 0.36 -6.22 9.42
CA SER A 24 0.48 -5.38 10.63
C SER A 24 1.62 -5.88 11.53
N LYS A 25 1.70 -7.20 11.73
CA LYS A 25 2.77 -7.82 12.54
C LYS A 25 4.15 -7.64 11.89
N LEU A 26 4.24 -7.79 10.57
CA LEU A 26 5.51 -7.70 9.84
C LEU A 26 6.03 -6.26 9.72
N THR A 27 5.15 -5.31 9.44
CA THR A 27 5.52 -3.89 9.25
C THR A 27 5.55 -3.10 10.56
N GLY A 28 4.90 -3.59 11.62
CA GLY A 28 4.64 -2.83 12.85
C GLY A 28 3.62 -1.69 12.65
N LEU A 29 2.97 -1.59 11.49
CA LEU A 29 1.88 -0.63 11.26
C LEU A 29 0.59 -1.14 11.91
N SER A 30 -0.29 -0.23 12.32
CA SER A 30 -1.59 -0.63 12.85
C SER A 30 -2.49 -1.24 11.75
N THR A 31 -3.35 -2.18 12.11
CA THR A 31 -4.36 -2.74 11.19
C THR A 31 -5.29 -1.67 10.63
N ARG A 32 -5.55 -0.60 11.39
CA ARG A 32 -6.27 0.58 10.91
C ARG A 32 -5.52 1.27 9.77
N THR A 33 -4.23 1.56 9.96
CA THR A 33 -3.38 2.20 8.95
C THR A 33 -3.34 1.37 7.68
N ILE A 34 -3.15 0.05 7.81
CA ILE A 34 -3.17 -0.87 6.67
C ILE A 34 -4.52 -0.84 5.96
N SER A 35 -5.62 -0.92 6.70
CA SER A 35 -6.97 -0.85 6.13
C SER A 35 -7.20 0.46 5.36
N GLU A 36 -6.79 1.60 5.90
CA GLU A 36 -6.92 2.88 5.23
C GLU A 36 -6.04 2.98 3.96
N LEU A 37 -4.80 2.44 3.99
CA LEU A 37 -3.91 2.35 2.83
C LEU A 37 -4.51 1.45 1.73
N VAL A 38 -5.01 0.28 2.11
CA VAL A 38 -5.65 -0.67 1.19
C VAL A 38 -6.87 -0.06 0.51
N ASN A 39 -7.66 0.72 1.24
CA ASN A 39 -8.87 1.35 0.74
C ASN A 39 -8.62 2.74 0.11
N ASN A 40 -7.38 3.21 -0.01
CA ASN A 40 -7.04 4.53 -0.54
C ASN A 40 -7.78 5.70 0.17
N LYS A 41 -8.03 5.58 1.47
CA LYS A 41 -8.79 6.58 2.26
C LYS A 41 -7.93 7.65 2.92
N GLN A 42 -6.61 7.57 2.79
CA GLN A 42 -5.69 8.49 3.44
C GLN A 42 -5.36 9.68 2.54
N GLU A 43 -5.48 10.89 3.05
CA GLU A 43 -5.00 12.10 2.35
C GLU A 43 -3.47 12.20 2.32
N ARG A 44 -2.80 11.57 3.29
CA ARG A 44 -1.34 11.61 3.46
C ARG A 44 -0.80 10.21 3.62
N ILE A 45 0.25 9.91 2.89
CA ILE A 45 0.97 8.64 2.97
C ILE A 45 2.32 8.90 3.65
N SER A 46 2.61 8.12 4.70
CA SER A 46 3.93 8.17 5.35
C SER A 46 4.98 7.46 4.49
N LYS A 47 6.14 8.10 4.28
CA LYS A 47 7.30 7.47 3.64
C LYS A 47 7.73 6.19 4.36
N GLU A 48 7.68 6.22 5.69
CA GLU A 48 8.02 5.07 6.54
C GLU A 48 7.10 3.87 6.28
N ALA A 49 5.80 4.12 6.09
CA ALA A 49 4.85 3.06 5.78
C ALA A 49 5.17 2.40 4.43
N ILE A 50 5.55 3.20 3.44
CA ILE A 50 5.93 2.71 2.11
C ILE A 50 7.22 1.90 2.15
N CYS A 51 8.25 2.38 2.86
CA CYS A 51 9.49 1.61 3.03
C CYS A 51 9.24 0.28 3.74
N LYS A 52 8.46 0.27 4.83
CA LYS A 52 8.12 -0.96 5.56
C LYS A 52 7.37 -1.97 4.70
N ILE A 53 6.42 -1.49 3.88
CA ILE A 53 5.70 -2.33 2.93
C ILE A 53 6.66 -2.89 1.88
N ALA A 54 7.56 -2.06 1.34
CA ALA A 54 8.56 -2.49 0.37
C ALA A 54 9.48 -3.57 0.94
N GLU A 55 9.96 -3.41 2.17
CA GLU A 55 10.80 -4.40 2.86
C GLU A 55 10.07 -5.74 3.05
N VAL A 56 8.80 -5.71 3.47
CA VAL A 56 8.02 -6.95 3.70
C VAL A 56 7.74 -7.72 2.42
N PHE A 57 7.53 -7.02 1.31
CA PHE A 57 7.26 -7.63 0.00
C PHE A 57 8.52 -7.74 -0.88
N GLU A 58 9.70 -7.44 -0.35
CA GLU A 58 10.99 -7.45 -1.07
C GLU A 58 10.94 -6.65 -2.40
N LEU A 59 10.31 -5.48 -2.37
CA LEU A 59 10.10 -4.63 -3.54
C LEU A 59 11.24 -3.63 -3.71
N GLU A 60 11.85 -3.61 -4.89
CA GLU A 60 12.86 -2.62 -5.27
C GLU A 60 12.27 -1.40 -5.99
N ASP A 61 11.04 -1.51 -6.51
CA ASP A 61 10.35 -0.44 -7.24
C ASP A 61 9.11 0.05 -6.48
N ILE A 62 9.11 1.32 -6.06
CA ILE A 62 7.99 1.98 -5.39
C ILE A 62 6.69 1.97 -6.22
N ARG A 63 6.78 1.84 -7.55
CA ARG A 63 5.62 1.80 -8.45
C ARG A 63 4.75 0.54 -8.28
N GLU A 64 5.29 -0.47 -7.62
CA GLU A 64 4.54 -1.66 -7.20
C GLU A 64 3.59 -1.35 -6.03
N ILE A 65 3.88 -0.33 -5.23
CA ILE A 65 3.07 0.09 -4.08
C ILE A 65 2.19 1.28 -4.43
N ILE A 66 2.73 2.29 -5.12
CA ILE A 66 2.04 3.55 -5.42
C ILE A 66 2.16 3.90 -6.89
N ASP A 67 1.07 4.38 -7.49
CA ASP A 67 1.08 4.92 -8.85
C ASP A 67 0.08 6.07 -8.96
N PHE A 68 0.02 6.71 -10.13
CA PHE A 68 -1.12 7.54 -10.46
C PHE A 68 -2.29 6.64 -10.86
N LYS A 69 -3.48 7.00 -10.37
CA LYS A 69 -4.72 6.40 -10.84
C LYS A 69 -4.83 6.70 -12.34
N ASN A 70 -4.67 5.67 -13.15
CA ASN A 70 -4.91 5.79 -14.58
C ASN A 70 -6.43 5.80 -14.77
N GLU A 71 -7.00 6.96 -15.08
CA GLU A 71 -8.34 7.07 -15.67
C GLU A 71 -8.30 6.48 -17.09
N SER A 72 -8.05 5.18 -17.20
CA SER A 72 -8.33 4.44 -18.42
C SER A 72 -9.78 3.99 -18.31
N LYS A 73 -10.62 4.64 -19.14
CA LYS A 73 -12.02 4.32 -19.44
C LYS A 73 -12.39 2.85 -19.31
#